data_AF-A0A3A0AXW6-F1
#
_entry.id   AF-A0A3A0AXW6-F1
#
_cell.length_a   1.000
_cell.length_b   1.000
_cell.length_c   1.000
_cell.angle_alpha   90.00
_cell.angle_beta   90.00
_cell.angle_gamma   90.00
#
_symmetry.space_group_name_H-M   'P 1'
#
loop_
_entity.id
_entity.type
_entity.pdbx_description
1 polymer ?
#
loop_
_entity_poly.entity_id
_entity_poly.type
_entity_poly.pdbx_seq_one_letter_code
_entity_poly.pdbx_strand_id
1 'polypeptide(L)'
;MNAGDASVEANRQFLIEVFITPRPVVNDPQGLAVRDGLHQLGYAGVVSVRVGKYLRLHLEATSEAEAHVLATEMCDKLLANPVIEDYRLSVSPLIADATARD
;
A
#
# COMPACT_ATOMS: atom_id res chain seq x y z
N MET A 1 22.74 -20.60 -37.42
CA MET A 1 22.13 -19.39 -36.81
C MET A 1 20.69 -19.73 -36.51
N ASN A 2 20.32 -19.86 -35.23
CA ASN A 2 18.95 -19.63 -34.82
C ASN A 2 19.00 -18.98 -33.43
N ALA A 3 18.94 -17.65 -33.44
CA ALA A 3 18.74 -16.83 -32.26
C ALA A 3 17.23 -16.71 -32.09
N GLY A 4 16.65 -17.50 -31.20
CA GLY A 4 15.21 -17.61 -31.08
C GLY A 4 14.79 -18.52 -29.95
N ASP A 5 15.42 -18.34 -28.78
CA ASP A 5 14.86 -18.84 -27.52
C ASP A 5 15.24 -17.85 -26.42
N ALA A 6 14.72 -16.63 -26.55
CA ALA A 6 14.65 -15.72 -25.42
C ALA A 6 13.53 -16.26 -24.53
N SER A 7 13.93 -17.05 -23.54
CA SER A 7 13.13 -17.56 -22.44
C SER A 7 12.07 -16.54 -22.02
N VAL A 8 10.79 -16.89 -22.26
CA VAL A 8 9.66 -16.17 -21.70
C VAL A 8 9.74 -16.34 -20.18
N GLU A 9 10.26 -15.32 -19.49
CA GLU A 9 10.21 -15.27 -18.03
C GLU A 9 8.74 -15.24 -17.61
N ALA A 10 8.28 -16.31 -16.99
CA ALA A 10 6.89 -16.44 -16.58
C ALA A 10 6.53 -15.29 -15.63
N ASN A 11 5.56 -14.46 -16.01
CA ASN A 11 5.01 -13.41 -15.17
C ASN A 11 4.47 -14.05 -13.88
N ARG A 12 4.99 -13.60 -12.73
CA ARG A 12 4.54 -14.01 -11.40
C ARG A 12 3.60 -12.94 -10.86
N GLN A 13 2.58 -13.37 -10.12
CA GLN A 13 1.70 -12.44 -9.41
C GLN A 13 2.28 -12.14 -8.02
N PHE A 14 2.23 -10.87 -7.65
CA PHE A 14 2.65 -10.35 -6.36
C PHE A 14 1.48 -9.62 -5.72
N LEU A 15 1.38 -9.75 -4.40
CA LEU A 15 0.51 -8.94 -3.58
C LEU A 15 1.30 -7.72 -3.10
N ILE A 16 0.75 -6.54 -3.39
CA ILE A 16 1.28 -5.26 -2.92
C ILE A 16 0.30 -4.69 -1.90
N GLU A 17 0.80 -4.37 -0.71
CA GLU A 17 0.03 -3.70 0.32
C GLU A 17 0.67 -2.34 0.61
N VAL A 18 -0.11 -1.27 0.54
CA VAL A 18 0.36 0.11 0.71
C VAL A 18 -0.42 0.77 1.83
N PHE A 19 0.30 1.31 2.81
CA PHE A 19 -0.26 2.14 3.86
C PHE A 19 0.13 3.59 3.60
N ILE A 20 -0.87 4.45 3.41
CA ILE A 20 -0.68 5.88 3.15
C ILE A 20 -1.20 6.64 4.35
N THR A 21 -0.39 7.54 4.88
CA THR A 21 -0.74 8.36 6.05
C THR A 21 -0.45 9.83 5.77
N PRO A 22 -1.33 10.78 6.16
CA PRO A 22 -1.01 12.21 6.09
C PRO A 22 0.32 12.49 6.81
N ARG A 23 1.18 13.39 6.33
CA ARG A 23 2.43 13.75 7.02
C ARG A 23 2.14 14.30 8.43
N PRO A 24 3.06 14.17 9.41
CA PRO A 24 2.81 14.65 10.78
C PRO A 24 2.46 16.14 10.92
N VAL A 25 2.93 16.97 9.99
CA VAL A 25 2.68 18.43 9.95
C VAL A 25 1.34 18.79 9.29
N VAL A 26 0.66 17.83 8.68
CA VAL A 26 -0.62 18.04 7.99
C VAL A 26 -1.76 17.83 8.97
N ASN A 27 -2.69 18.78 9.00
CA ASN A 27 -3.90 18.66 9.79
C ASN A 27 -4.78 17.51 9.24
N ASP A 28 -5.21 16.61 10.12
CA ASP A 28 -6.09 15.47 9.81
C ASP A 28 -7.43 15.62 10.54
N PRO A 29 -8.43 16.27 9.92
CA PRO A 29 -9.77 16.43 10.51
C PRO A 29 -10.48 15.09 10.76
N GLN A 30 -10.18 14.05 9.98
CA GLN A 30 -10.79 12.73 10.14
C GLN A 30 -10.26 12.03 11.38
N GLY A 31 -8.93 12.06 11.58
CA GLY A 31 -8.30 11.58 12.80
C GLY A 31 -8.82 12.28 14.06
N LEU A 32 -9.00 13.60 13.99
CA LEU A 32 -9.60 14.37 15.09
C LEU A 32 -11.02 13.88 15.43
N ALA A 33 -11.88 13.74 14.41
CA ALA A 33 -13.25 13.27 14.60
C ALA A 33 -13.30 11.86 15.22
N VAL A 34 -12.43 10.95 14.78
CA VAL A 34 -12.36 9.58 15.35
C VAL A 34 -11.90 9.62 16.80
N ARG A 35 -10.87 10.41 17.13
CA ARG A 35 -10.40 10.57 18.52
C ARG A 35 -11.51 11.08 19.42
N ASP A 36 -12.22 12.12 19.00
CA ASP A 36 -13.30 12.72 19.79
C ASP A 36 -14.46 11.73 19.98
N GLY A 37 -14.78 10.94 18.95
CA GLY A 37 -15.73 9.83 19.08
C GLY A 37 -15.28 8.77 20.10
N LEU A 38 -14.01 8.37 20.09
CA LEU A 38 -13.45 7.44 21.07
C LEU A 38 -13.51 8.01 22.50
N HIS A 39 -13.26 9.31 22.67
CA HIS A 39 -13.40 9.97 23.98
C HIS A 39 -14.84 9.97 24.47
N GLN A 40 -15.82 10.22 23.60
CA GLN A 40 -17.24 10.14 23.95
C GLN A 40 -17.67 8.73 24.40
N LEU A 41 -17.01 7.69 23.88
CA LEU A 41 -17.21 6.29 24.28
C LEU A 41 -16.46 5.90 25.58
N GLY A 42 -15.75 6.84 26.22
CA GLY A 42 -15.04 6.62 27.48
C GLY A 42 -13.56 6.24 27.33
N TYR A 43 -13.01 6.20 26.11
CA TYR A 43 -11.60 5.88 25.86
C TYR A 43 -10.69 7.11 25.97
N ALA A 44 -10.70 7.79 27.13
CA ALA A 44 -9.96 9.04 27.34
C ALA A 44 -8.42 8.90 27.19
N GLY A 45 -7.87 7.68 27.28
CA GLY A 45 -6.44 7.42 27.11
C GLY A 45 -5.92 7.55 25.67
N VAL A 46 -6.80 7.70 24.68
CA VAL A 46 -6.40 7.86 23.27
C VAL A 46 -5.90 9.29 23.05
N VAL A 47 -4.59 9.46 22.93
CA VAL A 47 -3.96 10.79 22.81
C VAL A 47 -4.11 11.38 21.39
N SER A 48 -3.96 10.56 20.36
CA SER A 48 -4.06 10.98 18.96
C SER A 48 -4.52 9.84 18.07
N VAL A 49 -5.18 10.20 16.97
CA VAL A 49 -5.56 9.28 15.91
C VAL A 49 -5.19 9.92 14.58
N ARG A 50 -4.67 9.11 13.66
CA ARG A 50 -4.40 9.49 12.27
C ARG A 50 -5.16 8.53 11.38
N VAL A 51 -5.92 9.06 10.45
CA VAL A 51 -6.66 8.28 9.46
C VAL A 51 -5.89 8.34 8.14
N GLY A 52 -5.66 7.17 7.58
CA GLY A 52 -4.92 6.98 6.34
C GLY A 52 -5.67 6.06 5.39
N LYS A 53 -5.02 5.73 4.28
CA LYS A 53 -5.54 4.77 3.30
C LYS A 53 -4.75 3.47 3.41
N TYR A 54 -5.46 2.37 3.19
CA TYR A 54 -4.88 1.06 2.98
C TYR A 54 -5.26 0.60 1.58
N LEU A 55 -4.26 0.28 0.75
CA LEU A 55 -4.46 -0.20 -0.61
C LEU A 55 -3.85 -1.58 -0.73
N ARG A 56 -4.59 -2.48 -1.38
CA ARG A 56 -4.16 -3.84 -1.66
C ARG A 56 -4.35 -4.06 -3.16
N LEU A 57 -3.30 -4.44 -3.87
CA LEU A 57 -3.36 -4.67 -5.32
C LEU A 57 -2.54 -5.89 -5.73
N HIS A 58 -3.00 -6.56 -6.78
CA HIS A 58 -2.26 -7.65 -7.41
C HIS A 58 -1.46 -7.06 -8.58
N LEU A 59 -0.18 -7.39 -8.63
CA LEU A 59 0.75 -6.90 -9.65
C LEU A 59 1.43 -8.08 -10.32
N GLU A 60 1.39 -8.14 -11.64
CA GLU A 60 2.21 -9.07 -12.39
C GLU A 60 3.60 -8.47 -12.64
N ALA A 61 4.64 -9.26 -12.38
CA ALA A 61 6.02 -8.90 -12.66
C ALA A 61 6.88 -10.15 -12.87
N THR A 62 8.04 -10.00 -13.49
CA THR A 62 9.02 -11.08 -13.71
C THR A 62 9.74 -11.46 -12.42
N SER A 63 9.85 -10.53 -11.46
CA SER A 63 10.54 -10.72 -10.19
C SER A 63 9.98 -9.84 -9.07
N GLU A 64 10.29 -10.18 -7.82
CA GLU A 64 9.91 -9.36 -6.65
C GLU A 64 10.57 -7.98 -6.69
N ALA A 65 11.81 -7.90 -7.20
CA ALA A 65 12.53 -6.64 -7.35
C ALA A 65 11.83 -5.71 -8.36
N GLU A 66 11.39 -6.25 -9.50
CA GLU A 66 10.60 -5.48 -10.48
C GLU A 66 9.26 -5.06 -9.88
N ALA A 67 8.56 -5.97 -9.19
CA ALA A 67 7.31 -5.64 -8.51
C ALA A 67 7.49 -4.49 -7.50
N HIS A 68 8.61 -4.46 -6.77
CA HIS A 68 8.93 -3.38 -5.84
C HIS A 68 9.17 -2.04 -6.54
N VAL A 69 9.88 -2.03 -7.67
CA VAL A 69 10.13 -0.82 -8.46
C VAL A 69 8.82 -0.26 -8.99
N LEU A 70 7.98 -1.11 -9.59
CA LEU A 70 6.68 -0.71 -10.13
C LEU A 70 5.72 -0.24 -9.02
N ALA A 71 5.69 -0.93 -7.88
CA ALA A 71 4.91 -0.51 -6.70
C ALA A 71 5.32 0.88 -6.21
N THR A 72 6.62 1.15 -6.12
CA THR A 72 7.16 2.46 -5.71
C THR A 72 6.77 3.54 -6.72
N GLU A 73 6.92 3.27 -8.02
CA GLU A 73 6.54 4.21 -9.07
C GLU A 73 5.05 4.56 -9.06
N MET A 74 4.18 3.55 -8.85
CA MET A 74 2.73 3.76 -8.70
C MET A 74 2.42 4.64 -7.49
N CYS A 75 3.09 4.42 -6.35
CA CYS A 75 2.93 5.24 -5.16
C CYS A 75 3.31 6.70 -5.40
N ASP A 76 4.47 6.93 -6.03
CA ASP A 76 4.99 8.28 -6.29
C ASP A 76 4.15 9.05 -7.32
N LYS A 77 3.60 8.35 -8.32
CA LYS A 77 2.85 8.98 -9.41
C LYS A 77 1.37 9.20 -9.11
N LEU A 78 0.75 8.33 -8.30
CA LEU A 78 -0.70 8.32 -8.17
C LEU A 78 -1.20 8.00 -6.77
N LEU A 79 -0.72 6.94 -6.15
CA LEU A 79 -1.42 6.39 -4.97
C LEU A 79 -1.27 7.32 -3.76
N ALA A 80 -0.11 7.93 -3.57
CA ALA A 80 0.16 8.87 -2.49
C ALA A 80 0.39 10.29 -3.03
N ASN A 81 -0.12 11.29 -2.32
CA ASN A 81 0.21 12.68 -2.61
C ASN A 81 1.57 13.03 -1.97
N PRO A 82 2.63 13.30 -2.76
CA PRO A 82 3.99 13.48 -2.22
C PRO A 82 4.13 14.71 -1.31
N VAL A 83 3.26 15.72 -1.48
CA VAL A 83 3.32 16.97 -0.70
C VAL A 83 2.81 16.76 0.73
N ILE A 84 1.76 15.96 0.90
CA ILE A 84 1.00 15.90 2.16
C ILE A 84 0.85 14.50 2.74
N GLU A 85 1.25 13.46 2.05
CA GLU A 85 1.18 12.07 2.52
C GLU A 85 2.57 11.41 2.50
N ASP A 86 2.77 10.49 3.45
CA ASP A 86 3.83 9.49 3.45
C ASP A 86 3.23 8.12 3.13
N TYR A 87 4.01 7.22 2.54
CA TYR A 87 3.59 5.84 2.36
C TYR A 87 4.67 4.85 2.79
N ARG A 88 4.22 3.63 3.09
CA ARG A 88 5.05 2.43 3.19
C ARG A 88 4.37 1.32 2.40
N LEU A 89 5.15 0.47 1.77
CA LEU A 89 4.64 -0.66 1.01
C LEU A 89 5.34 -1.97 1.37
N SER A 90 4.62 -3.07 1.22
CA SER A 90 5.16 -4.43 1.22
C SER A 90 4.87 -5.10 -0.12
N VAL A 91 5.76 -5.99 -0.52
CA VAL A 91 5.62 -6.83 -1.71
C VAL A 91 5.79 -8.26 -1.24
N SER A 92 4.90 -9.14 -1.68
CA SER A 92 5.00 -10.58 -1.41
C SER A 92 4.54 -11.39 -2.61
N PRO A 93 5.11 -12.58 -2.86
CA PRO A 93 4.56 -13.49 -3.87
C PRO A 93 3.10 -13.80 -3.55
N LEU A 94 2.24 -13.74 -4.56
CA LEU A 94 0.85 -14.17 -4.40
C LEU A 94 0.83 -15.69 -4.37
N ILE A 95 0.80 -16.25 -3.16
CA ILE A 95 0.54 -17.68 -2.97
C ILE A 95 -0.94 -17.89 -3.24
N ALA A 96 -1.27 -18.84 -4.12
CA ALA A 96 -2.62 -19.08 -4.63
C ALA A 96 -3.63 -19.59 -3.58
N ASP A 97 -3.40 -19.39 -2.28
CA ASP A 97 -4.34 -19.80 -1.25
C ASP A 97 -4.48 -18.75 -0.14
N ALA A 98 -5.74 -18.52 0.25
CA ALA A 98 -6.25 -17.58 1.27
C ALA A 98 -6.49 -16.10 0.87
N THR A 99 -7.25 -15.83 -0.19
CA THR A 99 -8.42 -14.91 -0.14
C THR A 99 -9.22 -15.02 -1.43
N ALA A 100 -9.85 -16.17 -1.66
CA ALA A 100 -11.04 -16.24 -2.50
C ALA A 100 -12.21 -15.74 -1.63
N ARG A 101 -12.42 -14.42 -1.57
CA ARG A 101 -13.58 -13.70 -1.01
C ARG A 101 -13.26 -12.19 -1.03
N ASP A 102 -13.36 -11.58 -2.19
CA ASP A 102 -13.72 -10.18 -2.34
C ASP A 102 -14.76 -10.11 -3.49
#